data_AF-A0A9P4JL01-F1
#
_entry.id   AF-A0A9P4JL01-F1
#
_cell.length_a   1.000
_cell.length_b   1.000
_cell.length_c   1.000
_cell.angle_alpha   90.00
_cell.angle_beta   90.00
_cell.angle_gamma   90.00
#
_symmetry.space_group_name_H-M   'P 1'
#
loop_
_entity.id
_entity.type
_entity.pdbx_description
1 polymer ?
#
loop_
_entity_poly.entity_id
_entity_poly.type
_entity_poly.pdbx_seq_one_letter_code
_entity_poly.pdbx_strand_id
1 'polypeptide(L)'
;SGSDWRKIERLVQVAVEDKDDNKARKLNQTLRSISVQNELLKHENQGLREALIHREKHLKHGKPLDLQQRQEYHDGAVVRSTRKVREARARKTVKEHKEKELQLQKSERAKLKKESQLYKLKIAQEKRVARAEAKVVKEKEKAEQAANRTQKQKAQKAAKLLQQRQKIAQKGKKETLKLPRAATKKKKQVVNVEGSGEASGAASAAPLKATRYGRNIKLPEKYK
;
A
#
# COMPACT_ATOMS: atom_id res chain seq x y z
N SER A 1 -5.38 6.38 -56.62
CA SER A 1 -5.93 7.56 -55.94
C SER A 1 -6.31 8.70 -56.90
N GLY A 2 -5.91 8.69 -58.18
CA GLY A 2 -6.33 9.71 -59.18
C GLY A 2 -7.78 9.67 -59.68
N SER A 3 -8.68 9.00 -58.95
CA SER A 3 -10.10 8.84 -59.32
C SER A 3 -11.00 9.89 -58.64
N ASP A 4 -10.58 10.45 -57.51
CA ASP A 4 -11.46 11.25 -56.66
C ASP A 4 -11.67 12.67 -57.20
N TRP A 5 -10.61 13.32 -57.69
CA TRP A 5 -10.73 14.66 -58.28
C TRP A 5 -11.46 14.65 -59.64
N ARG A 6 -11.34 13.57 -60.42
CA ARG A 6 -12.08 13.40 -61.69
C ARG A 6 -13.59 13.20 -61.48
N LYS A 7 -13.99 12.71 -60.30
CA LYS A 7 -15.41 12.64 -59.91
C LYS A 7 -15.92 14.01 -59.48
N ILE A 8 -15.12 14.73 -58.69
CA ILE A 8 -15.43 16.11 -58.27
C ILE A 8 -15.51 17.03 -59.50
N GLU A 9 -14.60 16.91 -60.44
CA GLU A 9 -14.61 17.68 -61.69
C GLU A 9 -15.88 17.41 -62.51
N ARG A 10 -16.30 16.14 -62.64
CA ARG A 10 -17.56 15.80 -63.30
C ARG A 10 -18.79 16.41 -62.61
N LEU A 11 -18.82 16.41 -61.28
CA LEU A 11 -19.90 17.04 -60.52
C LEU A 11 -19.92 18.55 -60.71
N VAL A 12 -18.74 19.20 -60.69
CA VAL A 12 -18.61 20.64 -60.97
C VAL A 12 -19.08 20.97 -62.39
N GLN A 13 -18.77 20.13 -63.38
CA GLN A 13 -19.23 20.30 -64.76
C GLN A 13 -20.75 20.09 -64.96
N VAL A 14 -21.40 19.34 -64.09
CA VAL A 14 -22.87 19.13 -64.10
C VAL A 14 -23.60 20.25 -63.37
N ALA A 15 -23.01 20.76 -62.28
CA ALA A 15 -23.61 21.82 -61.47
C ALA A 15 -23.43 23.24 -62.04
N VAL A 16 -22.44 23.44 -62.91
CA VAL A 16 -22.22 24.72 -63.60
C VAL A 16 -22.96 24.71 -64.93
N GLU A 17 -23.96 25.60 -65.06
CA GLU A 17 -24.79 25.75 -66.26
C GLU A 17 -23.96 26.25 -67.46
N ASP A 18 -23.10 27.26 -67.25
CA ASP A 18 -22.22 27.85 -68.28
C ASP A 18 -20.78 27.36 -68.16
N LYS A 19 -20.41 26.37 -68.98
CA LYS A 19 -19.05 25.77 -68.97
C LYS A 19 -17.95 26.71 -69.42
N ASP A 20 -18.31 27.70 -70.24
CA ASP A 20 -17.37 28.70 -70.78
C ASP A 20 -17.20 29.92 -69.88
N ASP A 21 -17.93 29.94 -68.76
CA ASP A 21 -17.87 31.03 -67.80
C ASP A 21 -16.47 31.10 -67.18
N ASN A 22 -15.86 32.28 -67.23
CA ASN A 22 -14.44 32.45 -66.87
C ASN A 22 -14.16 32.03 -65.40
N LYS A 23 -15.17 32.20 -64.53
CA LYS A 23 -15.13 31.75 -63.14
C LYS A 23 -15.06 30.22 -63.03
N ALA A 24 -15.84 29.49 -63.81
CA ALA A 24 -15.85 28.03 -63.85
C ALA A 24 -14.52 27.45 -64.35
N ARG A 25 -13.91 28.07 -65.37
CA ARG A 25 -12.59 27.69 -65.88
C ARG A 25 -11.50 27.87 -64.82
N LYS A 26 -11.50 29.00 -64.11
CA LYS A 26 -10.56 29.26 -63.00
C LYS A 26 -10.73 28.23 -61.88
N LEU A 27 -11.97 27.92 -61.49
CA LEU A 27 -12.24 26.90 -60.48
C LEU A 27 -11.68 25.52 -60.89
N ASN A 28 -11.94 25.07 -62.12
CA ASN A 28 -11.42 23.80 -62.63
C ASN A 28 -9.89 23.77 -62.69
N GLN A 29 -9.24 24.88 -63.06
CA GLN A 29 -7.78 25.00 -63.03
C GLN A 29 -7.23 24.88 -61.62
N THR A 30 -7.84 25.56 -60.64
CA THR A 30 -7.42 25.47 -59.22
C THR A 30 -7.67 24.08 -58.64
N LEU A 31 -8.77 23.42 -59.01
CA LEU A 31 -9.07 22.06 -58.58
C LEU A 31 -8.00 21.09 -59.10
N ARG A 32 -7.62 21.22 -60.38
CA ARG A 32 -6.54 20.43 -60.99
C ARG A 32 -5.19 20.70 -60.32
N SER A 33 -4.84 21.96 -60.07
CA SER A 33 -3.57 22.29 -59.41
C SER A 33 -3.49 21.74 -58.00
N ILE A 34 -4.56 21.87 -57.21
CA ILE A 34 -4.65 21.33 -55.85
C ILE A 34 -4.57 19.81 -55.87
N SER A 35 -5.21 19.15 -56.84
CA SER A 35 -5.12 17.70 -56.96
C SER A 35 -3.70 17.22 -57.24
N VAL A 36 -3.01 17.84 -58.19
CA VAL A 36 -1.62 17.51 -58.53
C VAL A 36 -0.71 17.74 -57.32
N GLN A 37 -0.88 18.85 -56.60
CA GLN A 37 -0.14 19.13 -55.37
C GLN A 37 -0.39 18.06 -54.29
N ASN A 38 -1.64 17.64 -54.11
CA ASN A 38 -1.98 16.59 -53.14
C ASN A 38 -1.38 15.24 -53.51
N GLU A 39 -1.35 14.89 -54.81
CA GLU A 39 -0.70 13.66 -55.27
C GLU A 39 0.81 13.73 -55.05
N LEU A 40 1.45 14.85 -55.38
CA LEU A 40 2.88 15.06 -55.13
C LEU A 40 3.20 14.94 -53.63
N LEU A 41 2.44 15.62 -52.77
CA LEU A 41 2.58 15.53 -51.33
C LEU A 41 2.38 14.11 -50.80
N LYS A 42 1.46 13.33 -51.37
CA LYS A 42 1.27 11.91 -50.99
C LYS A 42 2.51 11.09 -51.33
N HIS A 43 3.06 11.27 -52.53
CA HIS A 43 4.28 10.58 -52.96
C HIS A 43 5.50 11.00 -52.13
N GLU A 44 5.66 12.28 -51.81
CA GLU A 44 6.71 12.77 -50.92
C GLU A 44 6.58 12.18 -49.52
N ASN A 45 5.38 12.21 -48.94
CA ASN A 45 5.13 11.60 -47.63
C ASN A 45 5.41 10.09 -47.63
N GLN A 46 5.05 9.40 -48.71
CA GLN A 46 5.37 7.99 -48.87
C GLN A 46 6.89 7.77 -48.95
N GLY A 47 7.60 8.55 -49.77
CA GLY A 47 9.06 8.49 -49.89
C GLY A 47 9.77 8.80 -48.57
N LEU A 48 9.29 9.78 -47.81
CA LEU A 48 9.81 10.09 -46.47
C LEU A 48 9.59 8.94 -45.49
N ARG A 49 8.41 8.30 -45.51
CA ARG A 49 8.13 7.12 -44.68
C ARG A 49 9.04 5.96 -45.04
N GLU A 50 9.23 5.70 -46.33
CA GLU A 50 10.15 4.66 -46.81
C GLU A 50 11.59 4.97 -46.39
N ALA A 51 12.05 6.21 -46.59
CA ALA A 51 13.37 6.66 -46.15
C ALA A 51 13.57 6.50 -44.65
N LEU A 52 12.55 6.80 -43.82
CA LEU A 52 12.58 6.55 -42.39
C LEU A 52 12.71 5.06 -42.07
N ILE A 53 11.91 4.20 -42.69
CA ILE A 53 12.01 2.73 -42.52
C ILE A 53 13.41 2.23 -42.88
N HIS A 54 13.96 2.70 -44.00
CA HIS A 54 15.32 2.35 -44.42
C HIS A 54 16.34 2.83 -43.39
N ARG A 55 16.26 4.09 -42.95
CA ARG A 55 17.14 4.65 -41.92
C ARG A 55 17.06 3.86 -40.61
N GLU A 56 15.87 3.50 -40.15
CA GLU A 56 15.69 2.65 -38.97
C GLU A 56 16.31 1.26 -39.15
N LYS A 57 16.19 0.65 -40.33
CA LYS A 57 16.86 -0.63 -40.64
C LYS A 57 18.39 -0.48 -40.60
N HIS A 58 18.93 0.63 -41.11
CA HIS A 58 20.37 0.91 -41.05
C HIS A 58 20.85 1.19 -39.62
N LEU A 59 20.07 1.91 -38.80
CA LEU A 59 20.39 2.18 -37.39
C LEU A 59 20.33 0.90 -36.53
N LYS A 60 19.55 -0.10 -36.93
CA LYS A 60 19.54 -1.45 -36.33
C LYS A 60 20.79 -2.24 -36.73
N HIS A 61 21.98 -1.71 -36.44
CA HIS A 61 23.17 -2.53 -36.38
C HIS A 61 22.97 -3.55 -35.26
N GLY A 62 22.66 -4.80 -35.64
CA GLY A 62 22.47 -5.87 -34.69
C GLY A 62 23.70 -6.06 -33.81
N LYS A 63 23.50 -6.50 -32.56
CA LYS A 63 24.62 -6.84 -31.67
C LYS A 63 25.56 -7.82 -32.40
N PRO A 64 26.87 -7.55 -32.45
CA PRO A 64 27.81 -8.42 -33.14
C PRO A 64 27.67 -9.87 -32.65
N LEU A 65 27.89 -10.81 -33.55
CA LEU A 65 27.86 -12.21 -33.18
C LEU A 65 29.06 -12.51 -32.29
N ASP A 66 28.80 -13.07 -31.11
CA ASP A 66 29.83 -13.44 -30.13
C ASP A 66 30.60 -14.66 -30.63
N LEU A 67 31.55 -14.38 -31.52
CA LEU A 67 32.46 -15.34 -32.10
C LEU A 67 33.68 -15.40 -31.18
N GLN A 68 33.63 -16.26 -30.16
CA GLN A 68 34.74 -16.50 -29.24
C GLN A 68 36.05 -16.71 -30.02
N GLN A 69 36.99 -15.80 -29.83
CA GLN A 69 38.36 -15.93 -30.33
C GLN A 69 39.15 -16.80 -29.35
N ARG A 70 40.01 -17.68 -29.86
CA ARG A 70 41.03 -18.33 -29.02
C ARG A 70 42.09 -17.28 -28.71
N GLN A 71 42.52 -17.20 -27.46
CA GLN A 71 43.51 -16.22 -26.98
C GLN A 71 44.90 -16.39 -27.61
N GLU A 72 45.16 -17.49 -28.32
CA GLU A 72 46.51 -17.88 -28.74
C GLU A 72 47.08 -17.09 -29.93
N TYR A 73 46.29 -16.27 -30.63
CA TYR A 73 46.78 -15.49 -31.77
C TYR A 73 46.24 -14.06 -31.73
N HIS A 74 47.13 -13.15 -31.38
CA HIS A 74 46.94 -11.72 -31.54
C HIS A 74 47.68 -11.28 -32.81
N ASP A 75 46.99 -10.50 -33.64
CA ASP A 75 47.47 -9.83 -34.85
C ASP A 75 47.39 -10.63 -36.17
N GLY A 76 46.17 -10.63 -36.74
CA GLY A 76 45.87 -11.08 -38.10
C GLY A 76 44.39 -10.98 -38.46
N ALA A 77 44.06 -10.91 -39.76
CA ALA A 77 42.67 -10.97 -40.22
C ALA A 77 42.03 -12.32 -39.83
N VAL A 78 41.00 -12.29 -38.98
CA VAL A 78 40.36 -13.53 -38.48
C VAL A 78 39.38 -14.08 -39.51
N VAL A 79 39.79 -15.11 -40.25
CA VAL A 79 38.89 -15.84 -41.16
C VAL A 79 37.75 -16.48 -40.35
N ARG A 80 36.53 -16.03 -40.61
CA ARG A 80 35.33 -16.58 -39.96
C ARG A 80 34.79 -17.72 -40.80
N SER A 81 34.97 -18.96 -40.34
CA SER A 81 34.35 -20.12 -40.99
C SER A 81 32.83 -20.14 -40.75
N THR A 82 32.08 -20.65 -41.73
CA THR A 82 30.62 -20.80 -41.65
C THR A 82 30.17 -21.61 -40.43
N ARG A 83 30.97 -22.61 -40.03
CA ARG A 83 30.77 -23.40 -38.81
C ARG A 83 30.79 -22.53 -37.55
N LYS A 84 31.76 -21.62 -37.40
CA LYS A 84 31.85 -20.72 -36.24
C LYS A 84 30.67 -19.76 -36.13
N VAL A 85 30.17 -19.28 -37.27
CA VAL A 85 28.95 -18.48 -37.33
C VAL A 85 27.74 -19.27 -36.84
N ARG A 86 27.59 -20.54 -37.25
CA ARG A 86 26.51 -21.43 -36.76
C ARG A 86 26.60 -21.67 -35.26
N GLU A 87 27.79 -21.98 -34.74
CA GLU A 87 28.03 -22.19 -33.30
C GLU A 87 27.64 -20.95 -32.47
N ALA A 88 28.04 -19.76 -32.90
CA ALA A 88 27.71 -18.54 -32.18
C ALA A 88 26.22 -18.18 -32.23
N ARG A 89 25.52 -18.49 -33.35
CA ARG A 89 24.06 -18.36 -33.43
C ARG A 89 23.38 -19.30 -32.45
N ALA A 90 23.79 -20.57 -32.40
CA ALA A 90 23.26 -21.55 -31.44
C ALA A 90 23.48 -21.11 -29.98
N ARG A 91 24.63 -20.49 -29.66
CA ARG A 91 24.87 -19.93 -28.33
C ARG A 91 23.96 -18.75 -28.01
N LYS A 92 23.72 -17.85 -28.99
CA LYS A 92 22.79 -16.74 -28.81
C LYS A 92 21.38 -17.24 -28.51
N THR A 93 20.86 -18.20 -29.27
CA THR A 93 19.53 -18.76 -29.01
C THR A 93 19.44 -19.37 -27.62
N VAL A 94 20.44 -20.16 -27.21
CA VAL A 94 20.49 -20.73 -25.85
C VAL A 94 20.53 -19.64 -24.77
N LYS A 95 21.31 -18.56 -24.95
CA LYS A 95 21.34 -17.43 -24.01
C LYS A 95 19.97 -16.75 -23.93
N GLU A 96 19.32 -16.48 -25.06
CA GLU A 96 18.00 -15.86 -25.12
C GLU A 96 16.92 -16.72 -24.44
N HIS A 97 16.95 -18.04 -24.65
CA HIS A 97 16.04 -18.96 -23.96
C HIS A 97 16.26 -18.95 -22.44
N LYS A 98 17.52 -19.03 -21.98
CA LYS A 98 17.86 -18.94 -20.55
C LYS A 98 17.40 -17.61 -19.94
N GLU A 99 17.60 -16.50 -20.64
CA GLU A 99 17.15 -15.18 -20.16
C GLU A 99 15.63 -15.12 -20.03
N LYS A 100 14.88 -15.66 -20.98
CA LYS A 100 13.41 -15.76 -20.93
C LYS A 100 12.94 -16.63 -19.76
N GLU A 101 13.55 -17.79 -19.58
CA GLU A 101 13.27 -18.68 -18.44
C GLU A 101 13.53 -17.99 -17.10
N LEU A 102 14.67 -17.28 -16.97
CA LEU A 102 14.98 -16.51 -15.77
C LEU A 102 13.99 -15.39 -15.50
N GLN A 103 13.51 -14.70 -16.54
CA GLN A 103 12.46 -13.68 -16.41
C GLN A 103 11.14 -14.31 -15.93
N LEU A 104 10.76 -15.45 -16.50
CA LEU A 104 9.59 -16.21 -16.11
C LEU A 104 9.68 -16.63 -14.64
N GLN A 105 10.80 -17.24 -14.23
CA GLN A 105 11.04 -17.62 -12.83
C GLN A 105 11.01 -16.42 -11.88
N LYS A 106 11.57 -15.26 -12.27
CA LYS A 106 11.50 -14.03 -11.47
C LYS A 106 10.05 -13.57 -11.29
N SER A 107 9.24 -13.65 -12.35
CA SER A 107 7.82 -13.30 -12.30
C SER A 107 7.02 -14.24 -11.38
N GLU A 108 7.28 -15.55 -11.44
CA GLU A 108 6.65 -16.54 -10.57
C GLU A 108 7.05 -16.34 -9.10
N ARG A 109 8.34 -16.13 -8.84
CA ARG A 109 8.84 -15.79 -7.50
C ARG A 109 8.20 -14.52 -6.96
N ALA A 110 7.95 -13.52 -7.82
CA ALA A 110 7.25 -12.31 -7.41
C ALA A 110 5.78 -12.57 -7.05
N LYS A 111 5.08 -13.44 -7.80
CA LYS A 111 3.71 -13.88 -7.48
C LYS A 111 3.64 -14.62 -6.14
N LEU A 112 4.50 -15.63 -5.94
CA LEU A 112 4.59 -16.39 -4.68
C LEU A 112 4.90 -15.47 -3.49
N LYS A 113 5.77 -14.47 -3.67
CA LYS A 113 6.04 -13.46 -2.63
C LYS A 113 4.79 -12.67 -2.27
N LYS A 114 4.03 -12.18 -3.24
CA LYS A 114 2.77 -11.46 -3.00
C LYS A 114 1.75 -12.33 -2.27
N GLU A 115 1.59 -13.59 -2.68
CA GLU A 115 0.70 -14.54 -2.02
C GLU A 115 1.11 -14.78 -0.56
N SER A 116 2.42 -14.99 -0.31
CA SER A 116 2.94 -15.14 1.05
C SER A 116 2.71 -13.89 1.91
N GLN A 117 2.79 -12.70 1.33
CA GLN A 117 2.50 -11.45 2.02
C GLN A 117 1.01 -11.35 2.38
N LEU A 118 0.12 -11.67 1.44
CA LEU A 118 -1.31 -11.69 1.69
C LEU A 118 -1.68 -12.69 2.79
N TYR A 119 -1.09 -13.88 2.77
CA TYR A 119 -1.30 -14.88 3.83
C TYR A 119 -0.83 -14.38 5.20
N LYS A 120 0.34 -13.74 5.28
CA LYS A 120 0.83 -13.11 6.51
C LYS A 120 -0.10 -12.00 7.01
N LEU A 121 -0.65 -11.20 6.10
CA LEU A 121 -1.61 -10.15 6.45
C LEU A 121 -2.90 -10.74 7.03
N LYS A 122 -3.44 -11.82 6.44
CA LYS A 122 -4.60 -12.54 6.98
C LYS A 122 -4.36 -13.06 8.39
N ILE A 123 -3.24 -13.75 8.62
CA ILE A 123 -2.87 -14.23 9.96
C ILE A 123 -2.73 -13.06 10.95
N ALA A 124 -2.13 -11.95 10.53
CA ALA A 124 -1.98 -10.78 11.40
C ALA A 124 -3.33 -10.16 11.76
N GLN A 125 -4.28 -10.13 10.83
CA GLN A 125 -5.66 -9.67 11.07
C GLN A 125 -6.38 -10.61 12.03
N GLU A 126 -6.36 -11.92 11.82
CA GLU A 126 -6.95 -12.91 12.72
C GLU A 126 -6.41 -12.78 14.15
N LYS A 127 -5.08 -12.61 14.29
CA LYS A 127 -4.46 -12.35 15.60
C LYS A 127 -4.92 -11.04 16.24
N ARG A 128 -5.21 -10.00 15.46
CA ARG A 128 -5.75 -8.73 16.00
C ARG A 128 -7.20 -8.90 16.45
N VAL A 129 -8.02 -9.61 15.68
CA VAL A 129 -9.41 -9.92 16.02
C VAL A 129 -9.47 -10.75 17.31
N ALA A 130 -8.71 -11.84 17.40
CA ALA A 130 -8.65 -12.68 18.60
C ALA A 130 -8.22 -11.88 19.85
N ARG A 131 -7.29 -10.92 19.70
CA ARG A 131 -6.91 -10.01 20.80
C ARG A 131 -8.03 -9.06 21.21
N ALA A 132 -8.80 -8.55 20.26
CA ALA A 132 -9.93 -7.67 20.52
C ALA A 132 -11.06 -8.43 21.22
N GLU A 133 -11.40 -9.63 20.73
CA GLU A 133 -12.40 -10.51 21.35
C GLU A 133 -12.00 -10.88 22.77
N ALA A 134 -10.74 -11.27 23.00
CA ALA A 134 -10.25 -11.55 24.35
C ALA A 134 -10.33 -10.34 25.29
N LYS A 135 -10.17 -9.11 24.78
CA LYS A 135 -10.37 -7.89 25.58
C LYS A 135 -11.85 -7.70 25.93
N VAL A 136 -12.74 -7.85 24.97
CA VAL A 136 -14.19 -7.73 25.16
C VAL A 136 -14.69 -8.75 26.18
N VAL A 137 -14.24 -10.01 26.10
CA VAL A 137 -14.59 -11.05 27.08
C VAL A 137 -14.12 -10.67 28.47
N LYS A 138 -12.85 -10.22 28.62
CA LYS A 138 -12.31 -9.76 29.91
C LYS A 138 -13.07 -8.58 30.49
N GLU A 139 -13.54 -7.66 29.66
CA GLU A 139 -14.34 -6.50 30.11
C GLU A 139 -15.74 -6.92 30.55
N LYS A 140 -16.38 -7.84 29.81
CA LYS A 140 -17.69 -8.41 30.20
C LYS A 140 -17.60 -9.16 31.52
N GLU A 141 -16.61 -10.03 31.70
CA GLU A 141 -16.38 -10.74 32.97
C GLU A 141 -16.16 -9.78 34.14
N LYS A 142 -15.38 -8.72 33.94
CA LYS A 142 -15.17 -7.69 34.97
C LYS A 142 -16.47 -6.94 35.29
N ALA A 143 -17.27 -6.60 34.29
CA ALA A 143 -18.55 -5.92 34.47
C ALA A 143 -19.56 -6.82 35.21
N GLU A 144 -19.63 -8.11 34.87
CA GLU A 144 -20.47 -9.09 35.57
C GLU A 144 -20.01 -9.30 37.02
N GLN A 145 -18.70 -9.42 37.26
CA GLN A 145 -18.17 -9.50 38.61
C GLN A 145 -18.49 -8.25 39.43
N ALA A 146 -18.38 -7.05 38.84
CA ALA A 146 -18.77 -5.80 39.48
C ALA A 146 -20.27 -5.77 39.79
N ALA A 147 -21.12 -6.16 38.84
CA ALA A 147 -22.57 -6.27 39.03
C ALA A 147 -22.90 -7.26 40.16
N ASN A 148 -22.31 -8.45 40.15
CA ASN A 148 -22.47 -9.46 41.20
C ASN A 148 -22.03 -8.95 42.57
N ARG A 149 -20.91 -8.20 42.66
CA ARG A 149 -20.47 -7.54 43.90
C ARG A 149 -21.51 -6.54 44.39
N THR A 150 -22.04 -5.68 43.51
CA THR A 150 -23.08 -4.71 43.89
C THR A 150 -24.37 -5.38 44.34
N GLN A 151 -24.80 -6.45 43.67
CA GLN A 151 -25.97 -7.23 44.06
C GLN A 151 -25.78 -7.88 45.44
N LYS A 152 -24.62 -8.51 45.69
CA LYS A 152 -24.29 -9.07 47.01
C LYS A 152 -24.32 -8.01 48.11
N GLN A 153 -23.73 -6.84 47.87
CA GLN A 153 -23.78 -5.73 48.84
C GLN A 153 -25.21 -5.25 49.10
N LYS A 154 -26.04 -5.11 48.06
CA LYS A 154 -27.47 -4.74 48.20
C LYS A 154 -28.24 -5.79 49.00
N ALA A 155 -28.04 -7.08 48.70
CA ALA A 155 -28.68 -8.19 49.41
C ALA A 155 -28.28 -8.22 50.91
N GLN A 156 -26.98 -8.03 51.22
CA GLN A 156 -26.53 -7.95 52.60
C GLN A 156 -27.14 -6.76 53.35
N LYS A 157 -27.22 -5.58 52.71
CA LYS A 157 -27.88 -4.40 53.30
C LYS A 157 -29.37 -4.67 53.54
N ALA A 158 -30.08 -5.25 52.58
CA ALA A 158 -31.50 -5.62 52.72
C ALA A 158 -31.72 -6.64 53.84
N ALA A 159 -30.89 -7.68 53.93
CA ALA A 159 -30.95 -8.68 55.00
C ALA A 159 -30.73 -8.06 56.39
N LYS A 160 -29.73 -7.17 56.54
CA LYS A 160 -29.50 -6.42 57.78
C LYS A 160 -30.72 -5.57 58.16
N LEU A 161 -31.37 -4.92 57.19
CA LEU A 161 -32.55 -4.09 57.40
C LEU A 161 -33.77 -4.93 57.80
N LEU A 162 -33.96 -6.11 57.21
CA LEU A 162 -34.98 -7.08 57.61
C LEU A 162 -34.75 -7.61 59.02
N GLN A 163 -33.51 -7.96 59.38
CA GLN A 163 -33.17 -8.39 60.74
C GLN A 163 -33.45 -7.28 61.76
N GLN A 164 -33.12 -6.03 61.45
CA GLN A 164 -33.47 -4.88 62.30
C GLN A 164 -34.99 -4.73 62.45
N ARG A 165 -35.76 -4.83 61.35
CA ARG A 165 -37.24 -4.78 61.39
C ARG A 165 -37.83 -5.91 62.23
N GLN A 166 -37.34 -7.14 62.10
CA GLN A 166 -37.78 -8.27 62.92
C GLN A 166 -37.49 -8.04 64.41
N LYS A 167 -36.31 -7.53 64.76
CA LYS A 167 -35.97 -7.16 66.15
C LYS A 167 -36.92 -6.08 66.70
N ILE A 168 -37.25 -5.06 65.90
CA ILE A 168 -38.21 -4.01 66.29
C ILE A 168 -39.62 -4.59 66.46
N ALA A 169 -40.08 -5.45 65.55
CA ALA A 169 -41.40 -6.09 65.63
C ALA A 169 -41.52 -7.04 66.83
N GLN A 170 -40.44 -7.73 67.21
CA GLN A 170 -40.40 -8.54 68.44
C GLN A 170 -40.41 -7.67 69.70
N LYS A 171 -39.70 -6.53 69.70
CA LYS A 171 -39.75 -5.55 70.81
C LYS A 171 -41.11 -4.84 70.92
N GLY A 172 -41.79 -4.61 69.81
CA GLY A 172 -43.15 -4.04 69.77
C GLY A 172 -44.25 -4.93 70.33
N LYS A 173 -43.98 -6.23 70.60
CA LYS A 173 -44.92 -7.13 71.28
C LYS A 173 -44.74 -7.18 72.80
N LYS A 174 -43.81 -6.42 73.40
CA LYS A 174 -43.51 -6.50 74.84
C LYS A 174 -43.49 -5.20 75.63
N GLU A 175 -43.76 -4.03 75.05
CA GLU A 175 -43.74 -2.79 75.84
C GLU A 175 -44.90 -1.86 75.50
N THR A 176 -46.01 -2.08 76.20
CA THR A 176 -46.81 -0.97 76.73
C THR A 176 -46.19 -0.54 78.06
N LEU A 177 -45.90 0.77 78.17
CA LEU A 177 -45.54 1.53 79.39
C LEU A 177 -44.08 1.27 79.84
N LYS A 178 -43.12 2.23 79.87
CA LYS A 178 -43.14 3.59 80.43
C LYS A 178 -41.91 4.42 79.98
N LEU A 179 -42.05 5.75 79.96
CA LEU A 179 -40.97 6.79 80.01
C LEU A 179 -40.28 6.77 81.40
N PRO A 180 -38.98 7.17 81.60
CA PRO A 180 -38.48 8.56 81.52
C PRO A 180 -36.96 8.73 81.11
N ARG A 181 -36.51 9.86 80.50
CA ARG A 181 -35.93 11.15 81.00
C ARG A 181 -34.43 11.16 81.45
N ALA A 182 -33.67 12.05 80.79
CA ALA A 182 -32.43 12.82 81.15
C ALA A 182 -31.17 12.06 81.60
N ALA A 183 -30.03 12.07 80.86
CA ALA A 183 -29.06 13.13 80.54
C ALA A 183 -27.92 13.30 81.57
N THR A 184 -26.66 13.07 81.16
CA THR A 184 -25.46 13.77 81.68
C THR A 184 -24.25 13.66 80.74
N LYS A 185 -23.45 14.73 80.75
CA LYS A 185 -22.30 15.09 79.89
C LYS A 185 -20.96 14.56 80.46
N LYS A 186 -19.89 14.48 79.62
CA LYS A 186 -18.56 15.17 79.72
C LYS A 186 -17.45 14.43 78.91
N LYS A 187 -16.82 15.12 77.94
CA LYS A 187 -15.41 15.63 77.83
C LYS A 187 -14.42 14.60 77.20
N LYS A 188 -13.90 14.81 75.97
CA LYS A 188 -12.78 15.65 75.43
C LYS A 188 -11.37 15.03 75.56
N GLN A 189 -10.68 14.81 74.42
CA GLN A 189 -9.24 15.03 74.10
C GLN A 189 -8.97 14.41 72.69
N VAL A 190 -8.66 15.16 71.61
CA VAL A 190 -7.41 15.84 71.17
C VAL A 190 -6.20 14.92 71.05
N VAL A 191 -5.68 14.72 69.83
CA VAL A 191 -4.24 14.78 69.43
C VAL A 191 -4.15 14.83 67.90
N ASN A 192 -3.38 15.80 67.37
CA ASN A 192 -2.83 15.85 66.02
C ASN A 192 -1.31 15.72 66.18
N VAL A 193 -0.61 14.88 65.42
CA VAL A 193 0.85 14.96 65.21
C VAL A 193 1.21 14.41 63.83
N GLU A 194 1.96 15.20 63.08
CA GLU A 194 2.72 14.86 61.87
C GLU A 194 4.04 14.14 62.22
N GLY A 195 4.55 13.31 61.28
CA GLY A 195 5.97 13.34 60.91
C GLY A 195 6.90 12.16 61.29
N SER A 196 7.56 11.63 60.23
CA SER A 196 8.93 11.04 60.19
C SER A 196 9.16 9.64 60.81
N GLY A 197 9.96 8.71 60.26
CA GLY A 197 10.85 8.67 59.10
C GLY A 197 11.69 7.37 59.08
N GLU A 198 12.25 7.05 57.89
CA GLU A 198 13.48 6.25 57.56
C GLU A 198 13.62 4.78 58.05
N ALA A 199 14.29 3.81 57.41
CA ALA A 199 15.29 3.69 56.32
C ALA A 199 15.06 2.31 55.61
N SER A 200 15.57 1.93 54.44
CA SER A 200 16.98 1.74 54.05
C SER A 200 17.04 1.02 52.68
N GLY A 201 18.00 1.43 51.82
CA GLY A 201 18.83 0.53 50.99
C GLY A 201 18.29 -0.04 49.68
N ALA A 202 18.69 0.54 48.54
CA ALA A 202 19.38 -0.15 47.43
C ALA A 202 19.68 0.81 46.26
N ALA A 203 20.89 0.70 45.73
CA ALA A 203 21.48 1.53 44.69
C ALA A 203 20.57 1.77 43.46
N SER A 204 20.29 3.04 43.15
CA SER A 204 19.70 3.45 41.87
C SER A 204 20.80 3.96 40.95
N ALA A 205 21.01 3.24 39.85
CA ALA A 205 21.97 3.57 38.81
C ALA A 205 21.67 4.94 38.16
N ALA A 206 22.72 5.62 37.73
CA ALA A 206 22.71 6.95 37.13
C ALA A 206 21.63 7.18 36.05
N PRO A 207 21.09 8.41 35.92
CA PRO A 207 20.04 8.70 34.94
C PRO A 207 20.55 8.56 33.51
N LEU A 208 19.82 7.80 32.69
CA LEU A 208 20.05 7.69 31.26
C LEU A 208 19.83 9.08 30.62
N LYS A 209 20.86 9.63 29.97
CA LYS A 209 20.81 10.92 29.28
C LYS A 209 19.73 10.89 28.20
N ALA A 210 18.62 11.60 28.42
CA ALA A 210 17.50 11.71 27.48
C ALA A 210 17.61 13.03 26.68
N THR A 211 17.26 13.00 25.39
CA THR A 211 17.16 14.22 24.56
C THR A 211 15.89 15.00 24.91
N ARG A 212 15.81 16.28 24.49
CA ARG A 212 14.63 17.17 24.70
C ARG A 212 13.27 16.57 24.27
N TYR A 213 13.26 15.52 23.46
CA TYR A 213 12.05 14.84 22.97
C TYR A 213 11.81 13.43 23.58
N GLY A 214 12.49 13.09 24.68
CA GLY A 214 12.10 11.96 25.53
C GLY A 214 12.34 10.56 24.94
N ARG A 215 13.27 10.40 23.98
CA ARG A 215 13.63 9.07 23.46
C ARG A 215 14.89 8.52 24.13
N ASN A 216 14.81 7.27 24.59
CA ASN A 216 15.92 6.54 25.18
C ASN A 216 16.84 6.00 24.07
N ILE A 217 18.13 6.35 24.13
CA ILE A 217 19.15 5.86 23.18
C ILE A 217 19.96 4.76 23.88
N LYS A 218 20.07 3.60 23.24
CA LYS A 218 21.06 2.58 23.61
C LYS A 218 22.35 2.89 22.85
N LEU A 219 23.41 3.27 23.56
CA LEU A 219 24.74 3.48 22.97
C LEU A 219 25.30 2.14 22.45
N PRO A 220 25.73 2.06 21.17
CA PRO A 220 26.34 0.85 20.63
C PRO A 220 27.71 0.58 21.26
N GLU A 221 28.05 -0.70 21.44
CA GLU A 221 29.26 -1.18 22.15
C GLU A 221 30.59 -0.66 21.63
N LYS A 222 30.63 -0.20 20.38
CA LYS A 222 31.83 0.38 19.77
C LYS A 222 32.27 1.70 20.42
N TYR A 223 31.41 2.32 21.22
CA TYR A 223 31.64 3.60 21.89
C TYR A 223 31.49 3.51 23.42
N LYS A 224 31.57 2.31 23.98
CA LYS A 224 31.72 2.11 25.43
C LYS A 224 33.17 2.13 25.83
#